data_AF-A0A7C2LJE5-F1
#
_entry.id   AF-A0A7C2LJE5-F1
#
_cell.length_a   1.000
_cell.length_b   1.000
_cell.length_c   1.000
_cell.angle_alpha   90.00
_cell.angle_beta   90.00
_cell.angle_gamma   90.00
#
_symmetry.space_group_name_H-M   'P 1'
#
loop_
_entity.id
_entity.type
_entity.pdbx_description
1 polymer ?
#
loop_
_entity_poly.entity_id
_entity_poly.type
_entity_poly.pdbx_seq_one_letter_code
_entity_poly.pdbx_strand_id
1 'polypeptide(L)'
;DYTFSYTTVDNPEAGLLYLKCVPKPGKPIVWGYIITAVQADSLIPVRQEFFDEKGSLMRTMYYRDIKTFGGRRVPSVMELVPEHKAGQKTVLTYQELSFNISIQPDLFSLRNLRRF
;
A
#
# COMPACT_ATOMS: atom_id res chain seq x y z
N ASP A 1 -2.71 11.05 6.82
CA ASP A 1 -1.47 11.85 6.59
C ASP A 1 -1.33 12.43 5.19
N TYR A 2 -2.25 12.16 4.26
CA TYR A 2 -2.21 12.64 2.88
C TYR A 2 -3.44 13.49 2.56
N THR A 3 -3.33 14.30 1.51
CA THR A 3 -4.45 14.85 0.74
C THR A 3 -4.64 13.96 -0.49
N PHE A 4 -5.89 13.65 -0.82
CA PHE A 4 -6.25 12.73 -1.90
C PHE A 4 -7.04 13.48 -2.98
N SER A 5 -6.72 13.23 -4.24
CA SER A 5 -7.50 13.72 -5.38
C SER A 5 -7.55 12.68 -6.48
N TYR A 6 -8.63 12.62 -7.24
CA TYR A 6 -8.64 11.88 -8.50
C TYR A 6 -7.56 12.43 -9.44
N THR A 7 -7.01 11.56 -10.27
CA THR A 7 -5.97 11.92 -11.24
C THR A 7 -6.09 11.07 -12.49
N THR A 8 -5.42 11.47 -13.56
CA THR A 8 -5.27 10.68 -14.78
C THR A 8 -3.83 10.21 -14.88
N VAL A 9 -3.63 9.06 -15.50
CA VAL A 9 -2.30 8.50 -15.79
C VAL A 9 -2.16 8.28 -17.28
N ASP A 10 -0.92 8.12 -17.74
CA ASP A 10 -0.65 7.68 -19.10
C ASP A 10 -1.17 6.24 -19.27
N ASN A 11 -1.92 6.00 -20.35
CA ASN A 11 -2.53 4.69 -20.66
C ASN A 11 -3.40 4.12 -19.52
N PRO A 12 -4.53 4.76 -19.17
CA PRO A 12 -5.40 4.27 -18.10
C PRO A 12 -6.00 2.91 -18.46
N GLU A 13 -6.06 2.02 -17.47
CA GLU A 13 -6.68 0.71 -17.61
C GLU A 13 -8.19 0.79 -17.35
N ALA A 14 -8.97 0.15 -18.22
CA ALA A 14 -10.41 0.07 -18.06
C ALA A 14 -10.78 -0.59 -16.73
N GLY A 15 -11.76 0.00 -16.02
CA GLY A 15 -12.23 -0.51 -14.73
C GLY A 15 -11.37 -0.12 -13.53
N LEU A 16 -10.33 0.70 -13.70
CA LEU A 16 -9.55 1.27 -12.59
C LEU A 16 -9.84 2.75 -12.35
N LEU A 17 -9.80 3.14 -11.08
CA LEU A 17 -9.76 4.54 -10.65
C LEU A 17 -8.36 4.87 -10.14
N TYR A 18 -7.94 6.11 -10.38
CA TYR A 18 -6.61 6.59 -10.01
C TYR A 18 -6.70 7.75 -9.02
N LEU A 19 -5.94 7.64 -7.94
CA LEU A 19 -5.86 8.63 -6.88
C LEU A 19 -4.41 9.11 -6.75
N LYS A 20 -4.22 10.43 -6.70
CA LYS A 20 -2.96 11.05 -6.29
C LYS A 20 -3.01 11.33 -4.80
N CYS A 21 -2.04 10.78 -4.08
CA CYS A 21 -1.89 10.93 -2.64
C CYS A 21 -0.66 11.81 -2.37
N VAL A 22 -0.87 13.04 -1.91
CA VAL A 22 0.22 13.98 -1.57
C VAL A 22 0.34 14.08 -0.05
N PRO A 23 1.52 13.86 0.55
CA PRO A 23 1.69 14.00 1.99
C PRO A 23 1.31 15.40 2.48
N LYS A 24 0.69 15.47 3.66
CA LYS A 24 0.45 16.77 4.31
C LYS A 24 1.77 17.36 4.82
N PRO A 25 1.90 18.71 4.85
CA PRO A 25 3.09 19.36 5.40
C PRO A 25 3.39 18.91 6.84
N GLY A 26 4.68 18.85 7.19
CA GLY A 26 5.14 18.52 8.55
C GLY A 26 5.04 17.04 8.91
N LYS A 27 4.81 16.15 7.94
CA LYS A 27 4.80 14.69 8.15
C LYS A 27 6.18 14.10 7.81
N PRO A 28 6.71 13.15 8.60
CA PRO A 28 7.97 12.46 8.30
C PRO A 28 7.76 11.40 7.21
N ILE A 29 7.33 11.84 6.02
CA ILE A 29 7.05 11.00 4.85
C ILE A 29 8.00 11.43 3.74
N VAL A 30 8.69 10.47 3.12
CA VAL A 30 9.79 10.72 2.17
C VAL A 30 9.37 10.71 0.69
N TRP A 31 8.08 10.50 0.40
CA TRP A 31 7.55 10.47 -0.96
C TRP A 31 7.03 11.84 -1.36
N GLY A 32 7.31 12.30 -2.59
CA GLY A 32 6.67 13.49 -3.13
C GLY A 32 5.17 13.26 -3.34
N TYR A 33 4.82 12.10 -3.90
CA TYR A 33 3.43 11.63 -3.99
C TYR A 33 3.37 10.12 -4.28
N ILE A 34 2.17 9.57 -4.15
CA ILE A 34 1.85 8.19 -4.54
C ILE A 34 0.69 8.24 -5.52
N ILE A 35 0.76 7.47 -6.60
CA ILE A 35 -0.41 7.19 -7.44
C ILE A 35 -0.95 5.83 -7.04
N THR A 36 -2.21 5.77 -6.64
CA THR A 36 -2.90 4.52 -6.26
C THR A 36 -3.93 4.19 -7.32
N ALA A 37 -3.82 3.01 -7.92
CA ALA A 37 -4.85 2.44 -8.78
C ALA A 37 -5.71 1.47 -7.96
N VAL A 38 -7.03 1.66 -8.01
CA VAL A 38 -8.01 0.79 -7.33
C VAL A 38 -9.05 0.28 -8.33
N GLN A 39 -9.61 -0.90 -8.09
CA GLN A 39 -10.74 -1.40 -8.87
C GLN A 39 -11.95 -0.47 -8.67
N ALA A 40 -12.64 -0.10 -9.75
CA ALA A 40 -13.77 0.82 -9.68
C ALA A 40 -15.00 0.25 -8.95
N ASP A 41 -15.18 -1.08 -8.99
CA ASP A 41 -16.32 -1.79 -8.42
C ASP A 41 -16.15 -2.12 -6.93
N SER A 42 -14.94 -2.52 -6.53
CA SER A 42 -14.65 -3.06 -5.20
C SER A 42 -13.77 -2.15 -4.34
N LEU A 43 -13.14 -1.15 -4.95
CA LEU A 43 -12.16 -0.24 -4.34
C LEU A 43 -10.91 -0.96 -3.79
N ILE A 44 -10.70 -2.23 -4.14
CA ILE A 44 -9.50 -2.98 -3.76
C ILE A 44 -8.30 -2.40 -4.55
N PRO A 45 -7.17 -2.09 -3.89
CA PRO A 45 -5.99 -1.59 -4.57
C PRO A 45 -5.41 -2.66 -5.50
N VAL A 46 -4.96 -2.22 -6.67
CA VAL A 46 -4.31 -3.05 -7.69
C VAL A 46 -2.81 -2.76 -7.72
N ARG A 47 -2.45 -1.46 -7.67
CA ARG A 47 -1.06 -1.03 -7.54
C ARG A 47 -0.93 0.32 -6.84
N GLN A 48 0.26 0.56 -6.31
CA GLN A 48 0.73 1.87 -5.86
C GLN A 48 2.10 2.18 -6.43
N GLU A 49 2.23 3.35 -7.03
CA GLU A 49 3.45 3.86 -7.65
C GLU A 49 3.97 5.01 -6.78
N PHE A 50 5.19 4.87 -6.26
CA PHE A 50 5.78 5.79 -5.29
C PHE A 50 6.78 6.72 -5.97
N PHE A 51 6.52 8.01 -5.91
CA PHE A 51 7.34 9.04 -6.54
C PHE A 51 8.10 9.85 -5.49
N ASP A 52 9.36 10.18 -5.77
CA ASP A 52 10.14 11.09 -4.94
C ASP A 52 9.71 12.57 -5.12
N GLU A 53 10.35 13.48 -4.39
CA GLU A 53 10.06 14.91 -4.45
C GLU A 53 10.34 15.55 -5.81
N LYS A 54 11.15 14.89 -6.65
CA LYS A 54 11.46 15.32 -8.03
C LYS A 54 10.50 14.70 -9.05
N GLY A 55 9.56 13.87 -8.61
CA GLY A 55 8.59 13.17 -9.46
C GLY A 55 9.16 11.94 -10.16
N SER A 56 10.28 11.40 -9.70
CA SER A 56 10.85 10.15 -10.24
C SER A 56 10.17 8.94 -9.59
N LEU A 57 9.81 7.94 -10.39
CA LEU A 57 9.25 6.68 -9.89
C LEU A 57 10.33 5.87 -9.19
N MET A 58 10.16 5.62 -7.89
CA MET A 58 11.16 4.94 -7.06
C MET A 58 10.87 3.44 -6.90
N ARG A 59 9.59 3.08 -6.81
CA ARG A 59 9.13 1.70 -6.63
C ARG A 59 7.65 1.56 -6.91
N THR A 60 7.24 0.35 -7.24
CA THR A 60 5.85 -0.03 -7.45
C THR A 60 5.48 -1.16 -6.50
N MET A 61 4.36 -1.02 -5.79
CA MET A 61 3.74 -2.07 -5.01
C MET A 61 2.56 -2.64 -5.79
N TYR A 62 2.58 -3.93 -6.09
CA TYR A 62 1.50 -4.66 -6.72
C TYR A 62 0.71 -5.44 -5.68
N TYR A 63 -0.62 -5.42 -5.80
CA TYR A 63 -1.54 -6.16 -4.96
C TYR A 63 -2.13 -7.30 -5.77
N ARG A 64 -1.98 -8.53 -5.28
CA ARG A 64 -2.33 -9.75 -6.00
C ARG A 64 -3.10 -10.72 -5.11
N ASP A 65 -3.70 -11.71 -5.77
CA ASP A 65 -4.33 -12.87 -5.12
C ASP A 65 -5.37 -12.44 -4.06
N ILE A 66 -6.47 -11.84 -4.53
CA ILE A 66 -7.54 -11.36 -3.66
C ILE A 66 -8.24 -12.57 -3.01
N LYS A 67 -8.21 -12.61 -1.68
CA LYS A 67 -8.84 -13.67 -0.87
C LYS A 67 -9.78 -13.08 0.16
N THR A 68 -10.66 -13.94 0.67
CA THR A 68 -11.54 -13.59 1.80
C THR A 68 -10.93 -14.08 3.10
N PHE A 69 -10.66 -13.16 4.02
CA PHE A 69 -10.23 -13.46 5.38
C PHE A 69 -11.23 -12.85 6.36
N GLY A 70 -11.77 -13.65 7.29
CA GLY A 70 -12.74 -13.15 8.29
C GLY A 70 -13.90 -12.35 7.67
N GLY A 71 -14.39 -12.75 6.49
CA GLY A 71 -15.46 -12.06 5.75
C GLY A 71 -15.04 -10.83 4.95
N ARG A 72 -13.76 -10.47 4.90
CA ARG A 72 -13.24 -9.31 4.14
C ARG A 72 -12.41 -9.75 2.95
N ARG A 73 -12.69 -9.18 1.77
CA ARG A 73 -11.87 -9.36 0.57
C ARG A 73 -10.67 -8.44 0.63
N VAL A 74 -9.46 -8.99 0.65
CA VAL A 74 -8.21 -8.22 0.64
C VAL A 74 -7.17 -8.90 -0.27
N PRO A 75 -6.21 -8.15 -0.81
CA PRO A 75 -5.05 -8.75 -1.47
C PRO A 75 -4.28 -9.60 -0.46
N SER A 76 -4.08 -10.88 -0.75
CA SER A 76 -3.27 -11.76 0.11
C SER A 76 -1.78 -11.69 -0.19
N VAL A 77 -1.41 -11.11 -1.34
CA VAL A 77 -0.02 -10.93 -1.76
C VAL A 77 0.24 -9.46 -2.08
N MET A 78 1.30 -8.91 -1.50
CA MET A 78 1.86 -7.60 -1.86
C MET A 78 3.28 -7.78 -2.37
N GLU A 79 3.55 -7.32 -3.58
CA GLU A 79 4.85 -7.42 -4.23
C GLU A 79 5.42 -6.00 -4.44
N LEU A 80 6.52 -5.69 -3.74
CA LEU A 80 7.21 -4.42 -3.85
C LEU A 80 8.44 -4.57 -4.75
N VAL A 81 8.45 -3.82 -5.85
CA VAL A 81 9.51 -3.82 -6.86
C VAL A 81 10.18 -2.44 -6.88
N PRO A 82 11.46 -2.30 -6.51
CA PRO A 82 12.21 -1.07 -6.70
C PRO A 82 12.51 -0.82 -8.17
N GLU A 83 12.35 0.43 -8.64
CA GLU A 83 12.53 0.77 -10.05
C GLU A 83 14.01 0.69 -10.49
N HIS A 84 14.93 1.11 -9.62
CA HIS A 84 16.36 1.21 -9.95
C HIS A 84 17.23 0.05 -9.45
N LYS A 85 16.61 -1.08 -9.09
CA LYS A 85 17.34 -2.28 -8.63
C LYS A 85 16.78 -3.53 -9.31
N ALA A 86 17.15 -3.72 -10.57
CA ALA A 86 16.70 -4.84 -11.38
C ALA A 86 16.87 -6.19 -10.66
N GLY A 87 15.83 -7.03 -10.75
CA GLY A 87 15.79 -8.35 -10.13
C GLY A 87 15.52 -8.35 -8.61
N GLN A 88 15.47 -7.20 -7.95
CA GLN A 88 15.14 -7.12 -6.53
C GLN A 88 13.63 -6.95 -6.35
N LYS A 89 13.07 -7.73 -5.42
CA LYS A 89 11.70 -7.53 -4.96
C LYS A 89 11.51 -8.05 -3.54
N THR A 90 10.54 -7.49 -2.84
CA THR A 90 10.04 -8.03 -1.58
C THR A 90 8.61 -8.49 -1.79
N VAL A 91 8.30 -9.72 -1.38
CA VAL A 91 6.94 -10.27 -1.46
C VAL A 91 6.43 -10.54 -0.05
N LEU A 92 5.33 -9.90 0.34
CA LEU A 92 4.59 -10.19 1.57
C LEU A 92 3.38 -11.04 1.23
N THR A 93 3.22 -12.17 1.91
CA THR A 93 2.05 -13.04 1.76
C THR A 93 1.34 -13.19 3.10
N TYR A 94 0.06 -12.84 3.16
CA TYR A 94 -0.81 -13.18 4.27
C TYR A 94 -1.22 -14.65 4.18
N GLN A 95 -0.72 -15.46 5.12
CA GLN A 95 -1.15 -16.86 5.27
C GLN A 95 -2.45 -16.94 6.08
N GLU A 96 -2.49 -16.21 7.19
CA GLU A 96 -3.65 -16.08 8.07
C GLU A 96 -3.88 -14.62 8.41
N LEU A 97 -5.15 -14.21 8.49
CA LEU A 97 -5.54 -12.85 8.81
C LEU A 97 -6.85 -12.85 9.59
N SER A 98 -6.79 -12.33 10.81
CA SER A 98 -7.94 -12.24 11.72
C SER A 98 -8.24 -10.77 12.02
N PHE A 99 -9.52 -10.41 11.98
CA PHE A 99 -10.00 -9.06 12.23
C PHE A 99 -10.76 -8.99 13.56
N ASN A 100 -10.80 -7.79 14.15
CA ASN A 100 -11.55 -7.51 15.38
C ASN A 100 -11.17 -8.43 16.55
N ILE A 101 -9.92 -8.87 16.61
CA ILE A 101 -9.40 -9.65 17.73
C ILE A 101 -9.26 -8.76 18.97
N SER A 102 -9.46 -9.34 20.15
CA SER A 102 -9.13 -8.66 21.41
C SER A 102 -7.61 -8.64 21.58
N ILE A 103 -7.05 -7.45 21.82
CA ILE A 103 -5.62 -7.24 22.03
C ILE A 103 -5.42 -6.68 23.43
N GLN A 104 -4.42 -7.18 24.16
CA GLN A 104 -4.11 -6.66 25.50
C GLN A 104 -3.69 -5.19 25.45
N PRO A 105 -4.17 -4.33 26.38
CA PRO A 105 -3.90 -2.89 26.34
C PRO A 105 -2.41 -2.52 26.38
N ASP A 106 -1.60 -3.35 27.03
CA ASP A 106 -0.16 -3.15 27.19
C ASP A 106 0.69 -3.81 26.09
N LEU A 107 0.06 -4.45 25.09
CA LEU A 107 0.79 -5.14 24.01
C LEU A 107 1.80 -4.19 23.35
N PHE A 108 1.36 -2.98 23.00
CA PHE A 108 2.19 -1.97 22.32
C PHE A 108 3.03 -1.14 23.32
N SER A 109 3.82 -1.82 24.16
CA SER A 109 4.71 -1.18 25.13
C SER A 109 6.19 -1.45 24.83
N LEU A 110 7.07 -0.51 25.20
CA LEU A 110 8.53 -0.68 25.09
C LEU A 110 9.02 -1.92 25.85
N ARG A 111 8.33 -2.31 26.92
CA ARG A 111 8.65 -3.51 27.69
C ARG A 111 8.48 -4.77 26.83
N ASN A 112 7.40 -4.85 26.05
CA ASN A 112 7.13 -6.00 25.20
C ASN A 112 8.06 -6.09 23.98
N LEU A 113 8.74 -5.01 23.60
CA LEU A 113 9.81 -5.04 22.58
C LEU A 113 11.12 -5.68 23.06
N ARG A 114 11.32 -5.80 24.39
CA ARG A 114 12.58 -6.30 24.98
C ARG A 114 12.52 -7.76 25.43
N ARG A 115 11.35 -8.39 25.31
CA ARG A 115 11.17 -9.81 25.61
C ARG A 115 11.65 -10.62 24.41
N PHE A 116 12.83 -11.23 24.56
CA PHE A 116 13.34 -12.29 23.68
C PHE A 116 13.25 -13.61 24.44
#